data_AF-A0A7C4JKG2-F1
#
_entry.id   AF-A0A7C4JKG2-F1
#
_cell.length_a   1.000
_cell.length_b   1.000
_cell.length_c   1.000
_cell.angle_alpha   90.00
_cell.angle_beta   90.00
_cell.angle_gamma   90.00
#
_symmetry.space_group_name_H-M   'P 1'
#
loop_
_entity.id
_entity.type
_entity.pdbx_description
1 polymer ?
#
loop_
_entity_poly.entity_id
_entity_poly.type
_entity_poly.pdbx_seq_one_letter_code
_entity_poly.pdbx_strand_id
1 'polypeptide(L)'
;MNSYERYVEEILKLQKCYRVQNILHDDAVSKIDLIGRPRVSLTLAIALWSVTKIKQSSLSYSDVVYLQRRLAYFLSGKDVADLNVIKRLFELIPMRYGMNVALAARRCSASEEILTNLMRALNMLRDVVDMVSFGLSVDEPLKHSLTTCLNDTDLLPPTAPNPKEYLIIMVKSLKENLDRIQDPLLRQVAQLICEETEEHRDFKPSDIVAIALIIKLLVENLKSHVLCVEPSINIATLSQKILNDLIPLGAVPYDSTFYKLYQEISARSIVTGSTTK
;
A
#
# COMPACT_ATOMS: atom_id res chain seq x y z
N MET A 1 -10.84 24.74 4.20
CA MET A 1 -11.02 23.36 4.71
C MET A 1 -12.51 23.10 4.78
N ASN A 2 -13.05 22.11 4.05
CA ASN A 2 -14.50 21.85 4.02
C ASN A 2 -14.93 21.10 5.29
N SER A 3 -15.98 21.55 5.96
CA SER A 3 -16.54 20.88 7.14
C SER A 3 -17.25 19.59 6.75
N TYR A 4 -17.31 18.61 7.68
CA TYR A 4 -18.06 17.37 7.49
C TYR A 4 -19.53 17.63 7.11
N GLU A 5 -20.14 18.65 7.71
CA GLU A 5 -21.51 19.09 7.43
C GLU A 5 -21.72 19.46 5.97
N ARG A 6 -20.76 20.16 5.33
CA ARG A 6 -20.83 20.46 3.90
C ARG A 6 -20.87 19.20 3.05
N TYR A 7 -20.11 18.17 3.40
CA TYR A 7 -20.17 16.89 2.68
C TYR A 7 -21.53 16.21 2.85
N VAL A 8 -22.09 16.22 4.06
CA VAL A 8 -23.43 15.68 4.33
C VAL A 8 -24.49 16.43 3.51
N GLU A 9 -24.42 17.75 3.42
CA GLU A 9 -25.34 18.54 2.61
C GLU A 9 -25.27 18.17 1.12
N GLU A 10 -24.06 18.01 0.57
CA GLU A 10 -23.88 17.62 -0.83
C GLU A 10 -24.38 16.19 -1.10
N ILE A 11 -24.19 15.25 -0.17
CA ILE A 11 -24.78 13.90 -0.21
C ILE A 11 -26.31 14.00 -0.31
N LEU A 12 -26.93 14.79 0.57
CA LEU A 12 -28.39 14.93 0.62
C LEU A 12 -28.94 15.63 -0.64
N LYS A 13 -28.24 16.63 -1.17
CA LYS A 13 -28.58 17.27 -2.46
C LYS A 13 -28.54 16.26 -3.60
N LEU A 14 -27.47 15.46 -3.68
CA LEU A 14 -27.29 14.46 -4.72
C LEU A 14 -28.38 13.39 -4.68
N GLN A 15 -28.69 12.87 -3.49
CA GLN A 15 -29.77 11.91 -3.30
C GLN A 15 -31.12 12.48 -3.73
N LYS A 16 -31.48 13.68 -3.25
CA LYS A 16 -32.74 14.35 -3.62
C LYS A 16 -32.84 14.53 -5.13
N CYS A 17 -31.76 14.97 -5.76
CA CYS A 17 -31.65 15.14 -7.20
C CYS A 17 -31.88 13.83 -7.97
N TYR A 18 -31.22 12.74 -7.55
CA TYR A 18 -31.36 11.42 -8.19
C TYR A 18 -32.76 10.84 -8.00
N ARG A 19 -33.41 11.08 -6.86
CA ARG A 19 -34.81 10.70 -6.64
C ARG A 19 -35.76 11.43 -7.58
N VAL A 20 -35.61 12.75 -7.73
CA VAL A 20 -36.44 13.55 -8.66
C VAL A 20 -36.25 13.09 -10.11
N GLN A 21 -35.06 12.61 -10.45
CA GLN A 21 -34.76 12.04 -11.77
C GLN A 21 -35.16 10.57 -11.93
N ASN A 22 -35.82 9.95 -10.93
CA ASN A 22 -36.15 8.52 -10.89
C ASN A 22 -34.94 7.58 -11.08
N ILE A 23 -33.73 8.04 -10.73
CA ILE A 23 -32.49 7.26 -10.74
C ILE A 23 -32.40 6.40 -9.47
N LEU A 24 -32.86 6.96 -8.35
CA LEU A 24 -32.98 6.26 -7.06
C LEU A 24 -34.46 6.12 -6.69
N HIS A 25 -34.88 4.91 -6.34
CA HIS A 25 -36.25 4.62 -5.94
C HIS A 25 -36.52 5.02 -4.48
N ASP A 26 -35.53 4.88 -3.60
CA ASP A 26 -35.62 5.18 -2.18
C ASP A 26 -34.49 6.11 -1.71
N ASP A 27 -34.61 6.63 -0.50
CA ASP A 27 -33.53 7.38 0.15
C ASP A 27 -32.37 6.44 0.47
N ALA A 28 -31.27 6.55 -0.29
CA ALA A 28 -30.06 5.78 -0.07
C ALA A 28 -29.57 5.92 1.39
N VAL A 29 -29.48 7.15 1.90
CA VAL A 29 -29.10 7.46 3.28
C VAL A 29 -29.81 8.73 3.77
N SER A 30 -30.31 8.73 5.00
CA SER A 30 -30.86 9.93 5.63
C SER A 30 -29.82 10.66 6.50
N LYS A 31 -30.07 11.95 6.80
CA LYS A 31 -29.27 12.70 7.77
C LYS A 31 -29.28 12.01 9.15
N ILE A 32 -30.40 11.38 9.50
CA ILE A 32 -30.55 10.63 10.76
C ILE A 32 -29.72 9.34 10.72
N ASP A 33 -29.60 8.66 9.58
CA ASP A 33 -28.74 7.48 9.45
C ASP A 33 -27.26 7.85 9.65
N LEU A 34 -26.82 8.98 9.09
CA LEU A 34 -25.46 9.46 9.28
C LEU A 34 -25.21 9.89 10.73
N ILE A 35 -26.10 10.68 11.32
CA ILE A 35 -25.93 11.18 12.70
C ILE A 35 -26.15 10.09 13.75
N GLY A 36 -27.16 9.24 13.55
CA GLY A 36 -27.56 8.15 14.44
C GLY A 36 -26.64 6.93 14.38
N ARG A 37 -25.76 6.84 13.39
CA ARG A 37 -24.72 5.80 13.28
C ARG A 37 -23.34 6.43 13.35
N PRO A 38 -22.81 6.69 14.56
CA PRO A 38 -21.54 7.39 14.75
C PRO A 38 -20.37 6.65 14.09
N ARG A 39 -20.44 5.32 13.95
CA ARG A 39 -19.42 4.51 13.28
C ARG A 39 -19.35 4.76 11.79
N VAL A 40 -20.50 4.84 11.13
CA VAL A 40 -20.60 5.18 9.70
C VAL A 40 -20.09 6.60 9.48
N SER A 41 -20.53 7.55 10.32
CA SER A 41 -20.05 8.93 10.25
C SER A 41 -18.54 9.05 10.45
N LEU A 42 -17.98 8.36 11.45
CA LEU A 42 -16.54 8.38 11.71
C LEU A 42 -15.76 7.76 10.53
N THR A 43 -16.25 6.66 9.98
CA THR A 43 -15.64 5.99 8.83
C THR A 43 -15.60 6.91 7.60
N LEU A 44 -16.73 7.57 7.30
CA LEU A 44 -16.81 8.55 6.23
C LEU A 44 -15.91 9.77 6.49
N ALA A 45 -15.88 10.28 7.72
CA ALA A 45 -15.03 11.40 8.10
C ALA A 45 -13.54 11.07 7.94
N ILE A 46 -13.12 9.87 8.35
CA ILE A 46 -11.73 9.39 8.16
C ILE A 46 -11.41 9.30 6.67
N ALA A 47 -12.28 8.70 5.84
CA ALA A 47 -12.04 8.61 4.41
C ALA A 47 -11.91 9.99 3.73
N LEU A 48 -12.78 10.94 4.11
CA LEU A 48 -12.71 12.33 3.63
C LEU A 48 -11.43 13.06 4.09
N TRP A 49 -11.02 12.82 5.34
CA TRP A 49 -9.76 13.33 5.87
C TRP A 49 -8.57 12.75 5.11
N SER A 50 -8.55 11.44 4.84
CA SER A 50 -7.52 10.77 4.04
C SER A 50 -7.39 11.39 2.66
N VAL A 51 -8.51 11.57 1.94
CA VAL A 51 -8.51 12.24 0.62
C VAL A 51 -7.92 13.65 0.70
N THR A 52 -8.27 14.40 1.75
CA THR A 52 -7.74 15.75 1.95
C THR A 52 -6.23 15.73 2.18
N LYS A 53 -5.74 14.78 2.98
CA LYS A 53 -4.32 14.66 3.29
C LYS A 53 -3.46 14.12 2.15
N ILE A 54 -4.01 13.23 1.32
CA ILE A 54 -3.37 12.79 0.07
C ILE A 54 -3.17 13.97 -0.88
N LYS A 55 -4.18 14.84 -1.03
CA LYS A 55 -4.05 16.05 -1.86
C LYS A 55 -2.98 17.02 -1.35
N GLN A 56 -2.72 17.01 -0.05
CA GLN A 56 -1.66 17.80 0.60
C GLN A 56 -0.31 17.08 0.60
N SER A 57 -0.19 15.93 -0.07
CA SER A 57 0.99 15.05 -0.05
C SER A 57 1.46 14.68 1.37
N SER A 58 0.54 14.68 2.34
CA SER A 58 0.82 14.40 3.76
C SER A 58 0.56 12.94 4.14
N LEU A 59 -0.16 12.20 3.32
CA LEU A 59 -0.31 10.76 3.43
C LEU A 59 0.24 10.11 2.16
N SER A 60 1.06 9.09 2.35
CA SER A 60 1.53 8.21 1.29
C SER A 60 0.47 7.14 0.96
N TYR A 61 0.69 6.39 -0.12
CA TYR A 61 -0.21 5.29 -0.48
C TYR A 61 -0.27 4.19 0.60
N SER A 62 0.85 3.88 1.26
CA SER A 62 0.88 2.89 2.33
C SER A 62 0.07 3.32 3.55
N ASP A 63 0.05 4.62 3.86
CA ASP A 63 -0.83 5.16 4.91
C ASP A 63 -2.31 4.97 4.58
N VAL A 64 -2.68 5.11 3.30
CA VAL A 64 -4.07 4.89 2.84
C VAL A 64 -4.45 3.43 3.01
N VAL A 65 -3.59 2.50 2.59
CA VAL A 65 -3.83 1.06 2.75
C VAL A 65 -3.94 0.69 4.24
N TYR A 66 -3.08 1.28 5.09
CA TYR A 66 -3.15 1.11 6.53
C TYR A 66 -4.50 1.59 7.10
N LEU A 67 -4.94 2.79 6.69
CA LEU A 67 -6.24 3.33 7.10
C LEU A 67 -7.40 2.46 6.60
N GLN A 68 -7.33 1.94 5.37
CA GLN A 68 -8.34 1.03 4.84
C GLN A 68 -8.45 -0.25 5.68
N ARG A 69 -7.31 -0.88 6.02
CA ARG A 69 -7.29 -2.06 6.90
C ARG A 69 -7.83 -1.74 8.30
N ARG A 70 -7.44 -0.60 8.87
CA ARG A 70 -7.95 -0.14 10.18
C ARG A 70 -9.45 0.09 10.17
N LEU A 71 -9.97 0.73 9.13
CA LEU A 71 -11.41 0.93 8.94
C LEU A 71 -12.12 -0.41 8.72
N ALA A 72 -11.52 -1.33 7.97
CA ALA A 72 -12.09 -2.66 7.73
C ALA A 72 -12.16 -3.42 9.05
N TYR A 73 -11.11 -3.41 9.87
CA TYR A 73 -11.14 -4.01 11.20
C TYR A 73 -12.19 -3.36 12.10
N PHE A 74 -12.25 -2.02 12.12
CA PHE A 74 -13.22 -1.26 12.91
C PHE A 74 -14.67 -1.60 12.56
N LEU A 75 -14.93 -1.92 11.29
CA LEU A 75 -16.23 -2.38 10.80
C LEU A 75 -16.41 -3.89 10.91
N SER A 76 -15.32 -4.67 10.95
CA SER A 76 -15.35 -6.13 11.08
C SER A 76 -15.87 -6.54 12.46
N GLY A 77 -16.77 -7.53 12.48
CA GLY A 77 -17.29 -8.10 13.72
C GLY A 77 -18.53 -7.46 14.34
N LYS A 78 -19.18 -6.45 13.72
CA LYS A 78 -20.41 -5.83 14.28
C LYS A 78 -21.43 -5.35 13.23
N ASP A 79 -22.68 -5.19 13.71
CA ASP A 79 -23.93 -4.71 13.09
C ASP A 79 -23.96 -4.57 11.56
N VAL A 80 -24.61 -5.54 10.90
CA VAL A 80 -24.88 -5.57 9.45
C VAL A 80 -25.51 -4.27 8.96
N ALA A 81 -26.25 -3.56 9.82
CA ALA A 81 -26.90 -2.32 9.44
C ALA A 81 -25.92 -1.16 9.17
N ASP A 82 -24.77 -1.08 9.86
CA ASP A 82 -23.75 -0.05 9.58
C ASP A 82 -23.11 -0.26 8.19
N LEU A 83 -22.75 -1.52 7.88
CA LEU A 83 -22.24 -1.89 6.57
C LEU A 83 -23.26 -1.63 5.46
N ASN A 84 -24.54 -1.89 5.72
CA ASN A 84 -25.61 -1.61 4.76
C ASN A 84 -25.73 -0.11 4.47
N VAL A 85 -25.62 0.77 5.47
CA VAL A 85 -25.65 2.23 5.22
C VAL A 85 -24.45 2.65 4.35
N ILE A 86 -23.24 2.14 4.60
CA ILE A 86 -22.08 2.43 3.76
C ILE A 86 -22.29 1.91 2.33
N LYS A 87 -22.81 0.68 2.18
CA LYS A 87 -23.12 0.11 0.85
C LYS A 87 -24.14 0.95 0.09
N ARG A 88 -25.17 1.49 0.76
CA ARG A 88 -26.15 2.38 0.15
C ARG A 88 -25.55 3.73 -0.26
N LEU A 89 -24.54 4.25 0.44
CA LEU A 89 -23.80 5.44 -0.04
C LEU A 89 -23.17 5.21 -1.42
N PHE A 90 -22.80 3.97 -1.78
CA PHE A 90 -22.25 3.68 -3.11
C PHE A 90 -23.28 3.77 -4.24
N GLU A 91 -24.58 3.79 -3.92
CA GLU A 91 -25.63 4.10 -4.89
C GLU A 91 -25.58 5.57 -5.33
N LEU A 92 -24.90 6.44 -4.57
CA LEU A 92 -24.74 7.85 -4.95
C LEU A 92 -23.59 8.08 -5.94
N ILE A 93 -22.85 7.06 -6.36
CA ILE A 93 -21.71 7.20 -7.28
C ILE A 93 -22.22 7.44 -8.72
N PRO A 94 -21.99 8.61 -9.34
CA PRO A 94 -22.55 8.96 -10.64
C PRO A 94 -22.20 7.98 -11.77
N MET A 95 -21.01 7.40 -11.71
CA MET A 95 -20.52 6.46 -12.73
C MET A 95 -21.39 5.21 -12.86
N ARG A 96 -22.12 4.82 -11.81
CA ARG A 96 -23.07 3.69 -11.86
C ARG A 96 -24.24 3.93 -12.81
N TYR A 97 -24.51 5.19 -13.13
CA TYR A 97 -25.60 5.63 -14.00
C TYR A 97 -25.09 6.27 -15.29
N GLY A 98 -23.83 6.01 -15.68
CA GLY A 98 -23.22 6.58 -16.89
C GLY A 98 -22.95 8.09 -16.82
N MET A 99 -22.95 8.69 -15.62
CA MET A 99 -22.64 10.10 -15.43
C MET A 99 -21.22 10.29 -14.87
N ASN A 100 -20.50 11.30 -15.35
CA ASN A 100 -19.27 11.75 -14.69
C ASN A 100 -19.60 12.75 -13.56
N VAL A 101 -18.61 13.02 -12.69
CA VAL A 101 -18.80 13.88 -11.51
C VAL A 101 -19.18 15.30 -11.89
N ALA A 102 -18.56 15.88 -12.92
CA ALA A 102 -18.85 17.23 -13.39
C ALA A 102 -20.28 17.39 -13.92
N LEU A 103 -20.82 16.36 -14.60
CA LEU A 103 -22.18 16.34 -15.08
C LEU A 103 -23.17 16.22 -13.92
N ALA A 104 -22.89 15.33 -12.96
CA ALA A 104 -23.72 15.18 -11.76
C ALA A 104 -23.73 16.46 -10.92
N ALA A 105 -22.58 17.09 -10.72
CA ALA A 105 -22.44 18.36 -10.00
C ALA A 105 -23.31 19.46 -10.62
N ARG A 106 -23.23 19.63 -11.94
CA ARG A 106 -24.06 20.60 -12.68
C ARG A 106 -25.55 20.29 -12.57
N ARG A 107 -25.95 19.03 -12.82
CA ARG A 107 -27.37 18.62 -12.78
C ARG A 107 -28.00 18.77 -11.40
N CYS A 108 -27.23 18.51 -10.35
CA CYS A 108 -27.73 18.51 -8.98
C CYS A 108 -27.39 19.79 -8.21
N SER A 109 -26.89 20.82 -8.90
CA SER A 109 -26.46 22.09 -8.30
C SER A 109 -25.56 21.89 -7.08
N ALA A 110 -24.65 20.92 -7.21
CA ALA A 110 -23.73 20.47 -6.19
C ALA A 110 -22.32 20.96 -6.51
N SER A 111 -21.48 21.10 -5.48
CA SER A 111 -20.09 21.52 -5.67
C SER A 111 -19.28 20.38 -6.29
N GLU A 112 -18.75 20.60 -7.49
CA GLU A 112 -17.92 19.62 -8.20
C GLU A 112 -16.68 19.21 -7.41
N GLU A 113 -16.04 20.16 -6.74
CA GLU A 113 -14.86 19.90 -5.91
C GLU A 113 -15.21 18.97 -4.72
N ILE A 114 -16.31 19.26 -4.02
CA ILE A 114 -16.76 18.49 -2.85
C ILE A 114 -17.20 17.10 -3.30
N LEU A 115 -17.97 17.00 -4.40
CA LEU A 115 -18.39 15.73 -4.96
C LEU A 115 -17.20 14.89 -5.43
N THR A 116 -16.17 15.50 -6.03
CA THR A 116 -14.96 14.77 -6.43
C THR A 116 -14.26 14.14 -5.22
N ASN A 117 -14.15 14.89 -4.12
CA ASN A 117 -13.56 14.38 -2.88
C ASN A 117 -14.42 13.26 -2.27
N LEU A 118 -15.74 13.46 -2.27
CA LEU A 118 -16.69 12.47 -1.80
C LEU A 118 -16.57 11.17 -2.62
N MET A 119 -16.49 11.25 -3.94
CA MET A 119 -16.33 10.06 -4.79
C MET A 119 -15.03 9.31 -4.52
N ARG A 120 -13.92 10.03 -4.31
CA ARG A 120 -12.65 9.41 -3.90
C ARG A 120 -12.77 8.72 -2.54
N ALA A 121 -13.44 9.36 -1.58
CA ALA A 121 -13.66 8.77 -0.26
C ALA A 121 -14.57 7.54 -0.33
N LEU A 122 -15.66 7.58 -1.10
CA LEU A 122 -16.55 6.43 -1.30
C LEU A 122 -15.84 5.27 -2.02
N ASN A 123 -14.96 5.54 -2.98
CA ASN A 123 -14.13 4.50 -3.59
C ASN A 123 -13.17 3.88 -2.57
N MET A 124 -12.50 4.69 -1.74
CA MET A 124 -11.66 4.17 -0.66
C MET A 124 -12.47 3.28 0.30
N LEU A 125 -13.70 3.67 0.64
CA LEU A 125 -14.60 2.89 1.49
C LEU A 125 -15.13 1.62 0.82
N ARG A 126 -15.19 1.57 -0.51
CA ARG A 126 -15.56 0.35 -1.23
C ARG A 126 -14.55 -0.76 -0.94
N ASP A 127 -13.26 -0.46 -1.08
CA ASP A 127 -12.18 -1.41 -0.77
C ASP A 127 -12.27 -1.90 0.69
N VAL A 128 -12.61 -0.99 1.62
CA VAL A 128 -12.83 -1.33 3.03
C VAL A 128 -13.98 -2.33 3.19
N VAL A 129 -15.13 -2.07 2.56
CA VAL A 129 -16.30 -2.96 2.63
C VAL A 129 -16.01 -4.31 1.99
N ASP A 130 -15.25 -4.33 0.90
CA ASP A 130 -14.82 -5.57 0.24
C ASP A 130 -13.91 -6.38 1.17
N MET A 131 -12.91 -5.77 1.81
CA MET A 131 -12.06 -6.45 2.81
C MET A 131 -12.86 -7.08 3.95
N VAL A 132 -13.89 -6.38 4.46
CA VAL A 132 -14.78 -6.92 5.49
C VAL A 132 -15.62 -8.09 4.96
N SER A 133 -16.14 -7.98 3.73
CA SER A 133 -17.07 -8.96 3.15
C SER A 133 -16.39 -10.26 2.74
N PHE A 134 -15.12 -10.22 2.32
CA PHE A 134 -14.36 -11.42 1.92
C PHE A 134 -13.73 -12.18 3.10
N GLY A 135 -13.91 -11.72 4.34
CA GLY A 135 -13.42 -12.43 5.52
C GLY A 135 -11.89 -12.57 5.56
N LEU A 136 -11.16 -11.70 4.86
CA LEU A 136 -9.72 -11.58 5.04
C LEU A 136 -9.48 -11.34 6.54
N SER A 137 -8.57 -12.09 7.16
CA SER A 137 -8.20 -11.86 8.56
C SER A 137 -7.60 -10.45 8.66
N VAL A 138 -8.44 -9.48 9.01
CA VAL A 138 -7.99 -8.10 9.19
C VAL A 138 -7.38 -8.01 10.57
N ASP A 139 -6.15 -8.49 10.72
CA ASP A 139 -5.42 -8.31 11.96
C ASP A 139 -5.20 -6.82 12.19
N GLU A 140 -5.52 -6.37 13.40
CA GLU A 140 -5.30 -5.00 13.83
C GLU A 140 -3.80 -4.70 13.73
N PRO A 141 -3.34 -3.73 12.92
CA PRO A 141 -1.92 -3.43 12.87
C PRO A 141 -1.57 -2.68 14.15
N LEU A 142 -1.15 -3.40 15.19
CA LEU A 142 -0.83 -2.91 16.52
C LEU A 142 0.16 -1.73 16.44
N LYS A 143 -0.34 -0.52 16.73
CA LYS A 143 0.38 0.77 16.80
C LYS A 143 0.98 1.25 15.47
N HIS A 144 1.29 2.56 15.40
CA HIS A 144 2.17 3.15 14.38
C HIS A 144 3.61 2.56 14.40
N SER A 145 3.89 1.60 15.29
CA SER A 145 5.13 0.83 15.30
C SER A 145 4.93 -0.44 14.49
N LEU A 146 5.72 -0.58 13.42
CA LEU A 146 5.82 -1.77 12.57
C LEU A 146 4.66 -1.91 11.58
N THR A 147 4.66 -1.05 10.55
CA THR A 147 4.14 -1.46 9.24
C THR A 147 4.82 -2.77 8.88
N THR A 148 4.08 -3.88 8.96
CA THR A 148 4.54 -5.15 8.38
C THR A 148 4.86 -4.88 6.92
N CYS A 149 6.10 -5.16 6.53
CA CYS A 149 6.53 -5.00 5.16
C CYS A 149 5.51 -5.69 4.20
N LEU A 150 5.17 -5.03 3.10
CA LEU A 150 4.49 -5.65 1.97
C LEU A 150 5.37 -6.78 1.44
N ASN A 151 4.80 -7.98 1.42
CA ASN A 151 5.49 -9.18 0.97
C ASN A 151 5.09 -9.61 -0.45
N ASP A 152 4.08 -8.95 -1.03
CA ASP A 152 3.52 -9.29 -2.33
C ASP A 152 4.23 -8.53 -3.48
N THR A 153 4.83 -9.27 -4.40
CA THR A 153 5.52 -8.73 -5.57
C THR A 153 4.59 -8.13 -6.60
N ASP A 154 3.33 -8.59 -6.67
CA ASP A 154 2.38 -8.19 -7.71
C ASP A 154 1.78 -6.81 -7.43
N LEU A 155 1.89 -6.35 -6.19
CA LEU A 155 1.49 -5.02 -5.74
C LEU A 155 2.60 -3.98 -5.91
N LEU A 156 3.80 -4.38 -6.33
CA LEU A 156 4.93 -3.48 -6.56
C LEU A 156 5.00 -2.98 -8.01
N PRO A 157 5.35 -1.69 -8.23
CA PRO A 157 5.55 -1.15 -9.58
C PRO A 157 6.70 -1.87 -10.32
N PRO A 158 6.73 -1.82 -11.68
CA PRO A 158 7.83 -2.37 -12.46
C PRO A 158 9.16 -1.70 -12.11
N THR A 159 10.23 -2.48 -11.95
CA THR A 159 11.58 -1.98 -11.62
C THR A 159 12.39 -1.60 -12.85
N ALA A 160 12.09 -2.20 -14.01
CA ALA A 160 12.76 -1.98 -15.28
C ALA A 160 12.96 -0.51 -15.71
N PRO A 161 12.01 0.43 -15.49
CA PRO A 161 12.23 1.82 -15.87
C PRO A 161 13.29 2.52 -15.00
N ASN A 162 13.48 2.12 -13.73
CA ASN A 162 14.38 2.80 -12.77
C ASN A 162 15.11 1.81 -11.83
N PRO A 163 15.84 0.79 -12.34
CA PRO A 163 16.34 -0.30 -11.50
C PRO A 163 17.40 0.16 -10.48
N LYS A 164 18.15 1.21 -10.83
CA LYS A 164 19.17 1.80 -9.96
C LYS A 164 18.55 2.49 -8.73
N GLU A 165 17.39 3.12 -8.89
CA GLU A 165 16.71 3.79 -7.77
C GLU A 165 16.30 2.76 -6.71
N TYR A 166 15.69 1.64 -7.14
CA TYR A 166 15.35 0.55 -6.23
C TYR A 166 16.58 -0.07 -5.54
N LEU A 167 17.71 -0.22 -6.27
CA LEU A 167 18.97 -0.66 -5.67
C LEU A 167 19.43 0.28 -4.54
N ILE A 168 19.43 1.59 -4.78
CA ILE A 168 19.87 2.59 -3.80
C ILE A 168 19.00 2.51 -2.54
N ILE A 169 17.68 2.40 -2.68
CA ILE A 169 16.79 2.33 -1.52
C ILE A 169 17.02 1.02 -0.75
N MET A 170 17.19 -0.12 -1.43
CA MET A 170 17.52 -1.40 -0.78
C MET A 170 18.83 -1.32 0.01
N VAL A 171 19.89 -0.76 -0.59
CA VAL A 171 21.20 -0.66 0.07
C VAL A 171 21.15 0.31 1.24
N LYS A 172 20.44 1.42 1.11
CA LYS A 172 20.20 2.36 2.23
C LYS A 172 19.52 1.65 3.41
N SER A 173 18.48 0.87 3.14
CA SER A 173 17.78 0.09 4.17
C SER A 173 18.69 -0.97 4.80
N LEU A 174 19.51 -1.66 4.01
CA LEU A 174 20.51 -2.59 4.53
C LEU A 174 21.50 -1.89 5.45
N LYS A 175 22.02 -0.72 5.05
CA LYS A 175 22.97 0.11 5.81
C LYS A 175 22.40 0.53 7.16
N GLU A 176 21.16 1.02 7.17
CA GLU A 176 20.43 1.42 8.39
C GLU A 176 20.17 0.26 9.36
N ASN A 177 20.27 -0.99 8.89
CA ASN A 177 19.99 -2.19 9.68
C ASN A 177 21.20 -3.12 9.87
N LEU A 178 22.43 -2.66 9.56
CA LEU A 178 23.65 -3.47 9.69
C LEU A 178 23.86 -4.03 11.11
N ASP A 179 23.52 -3.25 12.13
CA ASP A 179 23.65 -3.67 13.53
C ASP A 179 22.74 -4.84 13.93
N ARG A 180 21.70 -5.10 13.13
CA ARG A 180 20.79 -6.24 13.34
C ARG A 180 21.36 -7.55 12.79
N ILE A 181 22.39 -7.48 11.95
CA ILE A 181 23.07 -8.64 11.39
C ILE A 181 24.11 -9.12 12.42
N GLN A 182 23.74 -10.12 13.22
CA GLN A 182 24.60 -10.65 14.28
C GLN A 182 25.72 -11.55 13.74
N ASP A 183 25.54 -12.14 12.55
CA ASP A 183 26.61 -12.91 11.91
C ASP A 183 27.70 -11.97 11.39
N PRO A 184 28.95 -12.09 11.87
CA PRO A 184 30.02 -11.15 11.54
C PRO A 184 30.42 -11.19 10.06
N LEU A 185 30.29 -12.34 9.40
CA LEU A 185 30.63 -12.49 7.99
C LEU A 185 29.52 -11.92 7.11
N LEU A 186 28.25 -12.19 7.43
CA LEU A 186 27.12 -11.57 6.72
C LEU A 186 27.11 -10.05 6.91
N ARG A 187 27.50 -9.57 8.09
CA ARG A 187 27.65 -8.13 8.37
C ARG A 187 28.78 -7.51 7.54
N GLN A 188 29.91 -8.18 7.42
CA GLN A 188 31.03 -7.73 6.60
C GLN A 188 30.66 -7.68 5.11
N VAL A 189 29.96 -8.69 4.61
CA VAL A 189 29.42 -8.69 3.24
C VAL A 189 28.43 -7.52 3.04
N ALA A 190 27.52 -7.31 3.99
CA ALA A 190 26.54 -6.23 3.90
C ALA A 190 27.23 -4.85 3.91
N GLN A 191 28.29 -4.67 4.71
CA GLN A 191 29.12 -3.46 4.71
C GLN A 191 29.81 -3.25 3.37
N LEU A 192 30.44 -4.29 2.81
CA LEU A 192 31.13 -4.22 1.53
C LEU A 192 30.17 -3.82 0.39
N ILE A 193 28.94 -4.36 0.38
CA ILE A 193 27.91 -3.93 -0.59
C ILE A 193 27.53 -2.45 -0.40
N CYS A 194 27.40 -2.00 0.85
CA CYS A 194 27.07 -0.60 1.13
C CYS A 194 28.16 0.35 0.64
N GLU A 195 29.43 0.00 0.88
CA GLU A 195 30.61 0.79 0.47
C GLU A 195 30.75 0.82 -1.06
N GLU A 196 30.73 -0.34 -1.71
CA GLU A 196 30.81 -0.46 -3.17
C GLU A 196 29.65 0.26 -3.88
N THR A 197 28.46 0.29 -3.27
CA THR A 197 27.30 0.99 -3.85
C THR A 197 27.42 2.53 -3.73
N GLU A 198 28.08 3.03 -2.69
CA GLU A 198 28.28 4.47 -2.47
C GLU A 198 29.42 5.02 -3.35
N GLU A 199 30.44 4.21 -3.64
CA GLU A 199 31.58 4.59 -4.48
C GLU A 199 31.31 4.44 -5.98
N HIS A 200 30.58 3.40 -6.40
CA HIS A 200 30.27 3.19 -7.82
C HIS A 200 29.00 3.93 -8.26
N ARG A 201 29.15 4.84 -9.24
CA ARG A 201 28.02 5.63 -9.76
C ARG A 201 27.27 4.97 -10.91
N ASP A 202 27.81 3.97 -11.59
CA ASP A 202 27.16 3.35 -12.75
C ASP A 202 27.06 1.82 -12.60
N PHE A 203 25.85 1.35 -12.25
CA PHE A 203 25.52 -0.08 -12.18
C PHE A 203 24.87 -0.52 -13.49
N LYS A 204 25.42 -1.57 -14.13
CA LYS A 204 24.71 -2.27 -15.21
C LYS A 204 23.60 -3.14 -14.62
N PRO A 205 22.56 -3.50 -15.40
CA PRO A 205 21.46 -4.35 -14.92
C PRO A 205 21.93 -5.67 -14.28
N SER A 206 22.98 -6.30 -14.79
CA SER A 206 23.58 -7.50 -14.19
C SER A 206 24.10 -7.29 -12.77
N ASP A 207 24.67 -6.12 -12.47
CA ASP A 207 25.15 -5.79 -11.12
C ASP A 207 23.98 -5.59 -10.16
N ILE A 208 22.92 -4.93 -10.62
CA ILE A 208 21.70 -4.72 -9.84
C ILE A 208 21.05 -6.07 -9.46
N VAL A 209 20.98 -7.00 -10.41
CA VAL A 209 20.47 -8.36 -10.18
C VAL A 209 21.38 -9.13 -9.22
N ALA A 210 22.70 -9.06 -9.38
CA ALA A 210 23.65 -9.74 -8.51
C ALA A 210 23.58 -9.21 -7.06
N ILE A 211 23.50 -7.90 -6.87
CA ILE A 211 23.36 -7.29 -5.55
C ILE A 211 22.00 -7.64 -4.94
N ALA A 212 20.91 -7.60 -5.71
CA ALA A 212 19.58 -8.04 -5.25
C ALA A 212 19.58 -9.50 -4.77
N LEU A 213 20.29 -10.40 -5.45
CA LEU A 213 20.47 -11.80 -5.00
C LEU A 213 21.19 -11.88 -3.66
N ILE A 214 22.27 -11.11 -3.47
CA ILE A 214 23.02 -11.11 -2.21
C ILE A 214 22.16 -10.55 -1.08
N ILE A 215 21.49 -9.42 -1.30
CA ILE A 215 20.59 -8.81 -0.31
C ILE A 215 19.48 -9.76 0.09
N LYS A 216 18.84 -10.43 -0.88
CA LYS A 216 17.82 -11.43 -0.61
C LYS A 216 18.37 -12.57 0.26
N LEU A 217 19.53 -13.11 -0.09
CA LEU A 217 20.18 -14.20 0.64
C LEU A 217 20.58 -13.78 2.07
N LEU A 218 21.09 -12.55 2.25
CA LEU A 218 21.39 -11.99 3.57
C LEU A 218 20.13 -11.95 4.45
N VAL A 219 19.02 -11.48 3.88
CA VAL A 219 17.75 -11.29 4.61
C VAL A 219 17.10 -12.63 4.94
N GLU A 220 17.17 -13.62 4.06
CA GLU A 220 16.68 -14.99 4.33
C GLU A 220 17.42 -15.65 5.51
N ASN A 221 18.71 -15.34 5.70
CA ASN A 221 19.48 -15.84 6.83
C ASN A 221 19.18 -15.12 8.16
N LEU A 222 18.50 -13.96 8.12
CA LEU A 222 18.15 -13.20 9.32
C LEU A 222 16.92 -13.74 10.06
N LYS A 223 16.21 -14.75 9.52
CA LYS A 223 15.07 -15.60 9.99
C LYS A 223 14.01 -15.02 10.95
N SER A 224 14.36 -14.14 11.88
CA SER A 224 13.52 -13.46 12.87
C SER A 224 13.29 -11.98 12.60
N HIS A 225 13.97 -11.35 11.63
CA HIS A 225 13.88 -9.91 11.38
C HIS A 225 13.45 -9.61 9.94
N VAL A 226 12.30 -8.94 9.82
CA VAL A 226 11.78 -8.43 8.56
C VAL A 226 12.36 -7.03 8.33
N LEU A 227 13.17 -6.87 7.28
CA LEU A 227 13.80 -5.59 6.91
C LEU A 227 12.95 -4.89 5.84
N CYS A 228 12.54 -3.64 6.12
CA CYS A 228 11.75 -2.84 5.17
C CYS A 228 12.59 -1.75 4.49
N VAL A 229 12.42 -1.61 3.18
CA VAL A 229 13.14 -0.65 2.31
C VAL A 229 12.54 0.76 2.41
N GLU A 230 11.23 0.81 2.64
CA GLU A 230 10.39 1.96 2.97
C GLU A 230 9.37 1.51 4.02
N PRO A 231 8.64 2.41 4.73
CA PRO A 231 7.53 1.97 5.57
C PRO A 231 6.54 1.21 4.69
N SER A 232 6.58 -0.13 4.80
CA SER A 232 5.74 -1.12 4.12
C SER A 232 6.31 -1.87 2.89
N ILE A 233 7.60 -1.99 2.57
CA ILE A 233 8.05 -2.94 1.50
C ILE A 233 9.18 -3.84 2.00
N ASN A 234 9.00 -5.16 1.88
CA ASN A 234 10.01 -6.13 2.31
C ASN A 234 11.18 -6.09 1.35
N ILE A 235 12.38 -5.94 1.88
CA ILE A 235 13.60 -5.94 1.07
C ILE A 235 13.76 -7.23 0.26
N ALA A 236 13.31 -8.38 0.79
CA ALA A 236 13.34 -9.65 0.09
C ALA A 236 12.32 -9.69 -1.07
N THR A 237 11.14 -9.10 -0.88
CA THR A 237 10.11 -8.98 -1.92
C THR A 237 10.54 -8.02 -3.02
N LEU A 238 11.11 -6.87 -2.67
CA LEU A 238 11.66 -5.95 -3.66
C LEU A 238 12.84 -6.57 -4.41
N SER A 239 13.71 -7.29 -3.71
CA SER A 239 14.79 -8.06 -4.35
C SER A 239 14.22 -9.06 -5.36
N GLN A 240 13.21 -9.84 -4.97
CA GLN A 240 12.55 -10.79 -5.87
C GLN A 240 11.91 -10.10 -7.08
N LYS A 241 11.29 -8.93 -6.89
CA LYS A 241 10.70 -8.13 -7.96
C LYS A 241 11.76 -7.68 -8.97
N ILE A 242 12.91 -7.20 -8.51
CA ILE A 242 14.05 -6.83 -9.36
C ILE A 242 14.52 -8.01 -10.21
N LEU A 243 14.62 -9.22 -9.62
CA LEU A 243 14.99 -10.42 -10.35
C LEU A 243 13.97 -10.75 -11.45
N ASN A 244 12.68 -10.75 -11.09
CA ASN A 244 11.59 -11.08 -12.01
C ASN A 244 11.45 -10.08 -13.16
N ASP A 245 11.78 -8.81 -12.93
CA ASP A 245 11.63 -7.77 -13.95
C ASP A 245 12.88 -7.64 -14.85
N LEU A 246 14.09 -7.86 -14.32
CA LEU A 246 15.33 -7.63 -15.08
C LEU A 246 15.89 -8.88 -15.75
N ILE A 247 15.75 -10.09 -15.16
CA ILE A 247 16.26 -11.33 -15.76
C ILE A 247 15.59 -11.60 -17.13
N PRO A 248 14.26 -11.47 -17.30
CA PRO A 248 13.63 -11.67 -18.61
C PRO A 248 14.06 -10.65 -19.66
N LEU A 249 14.58 -9.48 -19.24
CA LEU A 249 15.14 -8.45 -20.12
C LEU A 249 16.61 -8.69 -20.47
N GLY A 250 17.18 -9.83 -20.07
CA GLY A 250 18.56 -10.21 -20.39
C GLY A 250 19.59 -9.75 -19.35
N ALA A 251 19.19 -9.30 -18.17
CA ALA A 251 20.12 -9.02 -17.08
C ALA A 251 20.57 -10.33 -16.43
N VAL A 252 21.83 -10.69 -16.64
CA VAL A 252 22.36 -11.97 -16.21
C VAL A 252 23.32 -11.77 -15.04
N PRO A 253 23.06 -12.37 -13.86
CA PRO A 253 23.81 -12.07 -12.65
C PRO A 253 25.28 -12.47 -12.71
N TYR A 254 25.63 -13.58 -13.38
CA TYR A 254 27.02 -14.06 -13.47
C TYR A 254 27.95 -13.17 -14.30
N ASP A 255 27.41 -12.23 -15.07
CA ASP A 255 28.19 -11.21 -15.77
C ASP A 255 28.64 -10.09 -14.82
N SER A 256 28.17 -10.07 -13.58
CA SER A 256 28.56 -9.12 -12.54
C SER A 256 29.76 -9.62 -11.73
N THR A 257 30.66 -8.70 -11.38
CA THR A 257 31.75 -8.97 -10.42
C THR A 257 31.21 -9.28 -9.01
N PHE A 258 30.02 -8.77 -8.66
CA PHE A 258 29.36 -9.04 -7.38
C PHE A 258 28.87 -10.49 -7.27
N TYR A 259 28.68 -11.22 -8.38
CA TYR A 259 28.15 -12.57 -8.34
C TYR A 259 29.05 -13.58 -7.61
N LYS A 260 30.36 -13.35 -7.58
CA LYS A 260 31.30 -14.17 -6.81
C LYS A 260 30.97 -14.15 -5.31
N LEU A 261 30.62 -12.99 -4.77
CA LEU A 261 30.19 -12.84 -3.38
C LEU A 261 28.91 -13.65 -3.11
N TYR A 262 27.95 -13.63 -4.03
CA TYR A 262 26.75 -14.46 -3.92
C TYR A 262 27.08 -15.96 -3.84
N GLN A 263 27.97 -16.45 -4.72
CA GLN A 263 28.38 -17.85 -4.73
C GLN A 263 29.05 -18.28 -3.41
N GLU A 264 29.92 -17.43 -2.85
CA GLU A 264 30.59 -17.70 -1.58
C GLU A 264 29.61 -17.79 -0.40
N ILE A 265 28.62 -16.90 -0.34
CA ILE A 265 27.59 -16.89 0.73
C ILE A 265 26.66 -18.09 0.56
N SER A 266 26.23 -18.38 -0.66
CA SER A 266 25.30 -19.48 -0.97
C SER A 266 25.91 -20.85 -0.68
N ALA A 267 27.19 -21.06 -0.99
CA ALA A 267 27.88 -22.31 -0.68
C ALA A 267 27.92 -22.59 0.84
N ARG A 268 28.02 -21.54 1.67
CA ARG A 268 28.07 -21.70 3.14
C ARG A 268 26.70 -21.82 3.80
N SER A 269 25.67 -21.15 3.30
CA SER A 269 24.30 -21.32 3.82
C SER A 269 23.78 -22.75 3.67
N ILE A 270 24.23 -23.45 2.62
CA ILE A 270 23.95 -24.88 2.40
C ILE A 270 24.67 -25.75 3.45
N VAL A 271 25.88 -25.39 3.86
CA VAL A 271 26.65 -26.12 4.87
C VAL A 271 26.04 -25.99 6.27
N THR A 272 25.56 -24.80 6.66
CA THR A 272 24.89 -24.59 7.96
C THR A 272 23.47 -25.17 8.02
N GLY A 273 22.80 -25.34 6.87
CA GLY A 273 21.52 -26.06 6.78
C GLY A 273 21.65 -27.58 6.93
N SER A 274 22.85 -28.13 6.77
CA SER A 274 23.11 -29.59 6.82
C SER A 274 23.45 -30.13 8.23
N THR A 275 23.70 -29.24 9.20
CA THR A 275 24.09 -29.58 10.58
C THR A 275 22.97 -29.47 11.61
N THR A 276 21.72 -29.25 11.17
CA THR A 276 20.54 -29.38 12.04
C THR A 276 19.65 -30.53 11.57
N LYS A 277 20.04 -31.75 11.95
CA LYS A 277 19.16 -32.90 12.17
C LYS A 277 19.48 -33.50 13.52
#